data_AF-A0A951K825-F1
#
_entry.id   AF-A0A951K825-F1
#
_cell.length_a   1.000
_cell.length_b   1.000
_cell.length_c   1.000
_cell.angle_alpha   90.00
_cell.angle_beta   90.00
_cell.angle_gamma   90.00
#
_symmetry.space_group_name_H-M   'P 1'
#
loop_
_entity.id
_entity.type
_entity.pdbx_description
1 polymer ?
#
loop_
_entity_poly.entity_id
_entity_poly.type
_entity_poly.pdbx_seq_one_letter_code
_entity_poly.pdbx_strand_id
1 'polypeptide(L)'
;MKRGWIHWDHTEVPRAAFETRLEILRQSLLSNDLPAAVIYTDVWRSNQARHFCNFMPYWNRALLVVPRDAPAILLCSLSPRVYPWIRSVTILDDIRPSPNLAQQLLALADEHGWNRLAVLDLPQLPHDLHRQLFTSQIHLFPLSLPFSADNWELAMYRRAAQMARSTLDEALPKAPGLTGHEFASRLERTLRRAGAEDLVTLLTSGRTVPAPPTAEPLTPNFSVALALEYRGHWVKIARCASPRDPFPSRIHVETLSGPYPYEVAARLASPSLLALRFESQSEGLRLFHGDTYLSNDQGLQLL
;
A
#
# COMPACT_ATOMS: atom_id res chain seq x y z
N MET A 1 -8.02 -0.33 -16.51
CA MET A 1 -7.00 0.43 -15.75
C MET A 1 -7.12 -0.05 -14.31
N LYS A 2 -6.03 -0.52 -13.67
CA LYS A 2 -6.11 -1.05 -12.30
C LYS A 2 -6.57 0.03 -11.30
N ARG A 3 -6.07 1.25 -11.50
CA ARG A 3 -6.23 2.35 -10.55
C ARG A 3 -7.17 3.42 -11.08
N GLY A 4 -7.88 4.06 -10.16
CA GLY A 4 -8.74 5.22 -10.39
C GLY A 4 -7.92 6.49 -10.62
N TRP A 5 -8.46 7.63 -10.19
CA TRP A 5 -7.82 8.93 -10.36
C TRP A 5 -6.60 9.10 -9.44
N ILE A 6 -5.40 9.00 -10.02
CA ILE A 6 -4.14 9.29 -9.30
C ILE A 6 -3.84 10.78 -9.40
N HIS A 7 -3.84 11.44 -8.25
CA HIS A 7 -3.54 12.87 -8.12
C HIS A 7 -2.86 13.14 -6.78
N TRP A 8 -2.01 14.16 -6.74
CA TRP A 8 -1.40 14.63 -5.52
C TRP A 8 -2.12 15.88 -5.01
N ASP A 9 -2.87 15.71 -3.93
CA ASP A 9 -3.45 16.83 -3.19
C ASP A 9 -2.46 17.33 -2.13
N HIS A 10 -1.89 18.51 -2.38
CA HIS A 10 -0.91 19.12 -1.48
C HIS A 10 -1.50 19.55 -0.13
N THR A 11 -2.83 19.66 -0.01
CA THR A 11 -3.51 19.98 1.25
C THR A 11 -3.64 18.76 2.15
N GLU A 12 -3.67 17.56 1.58
CA GLU A 12 -3.72 16.29 2.31
C GLU A 12 -2.32 15.82 2.72
N VAL A 13 -1.37 15.83 1.77
CA VAL A 13 0.02 15.42 2.00
C VAL A 13 0.96 16.45 1.37
N PRO A 14 1.48 17.42 2.16
CA PRO A 14 2.33 18.48 1.62
C PRO A 14 3.73 17.95 1.24
N ARG A 15 4.44 18.71 0.40
CA ARG A 15 5.82 18.42 0.00
C ARG A 15 6.76 18.17 1.20
N ALA A 16 6.59 18.95 2.27
CA ALA A 16 7.37 18.85 3.51
C ALA A 16 7.29 17.46 4.18
N ALA A 17 6.20 16.72 3.99
CA ALA A 17 6.08 15.35 4.50
C ALA A 17 7.14 14.44 3.87
N PHE A 18 7.27 14.50 2.54
CA PHE A 18 8.23 13.71 1.78
C PHE A 18 9.68 14.14 2.04
N GLU A 19 9.92 15.44 2.16
CA GLU A 19 11.25 15.98 2.51
C GLU A 19 11.72 15.47 3.88
N THR A 20 10.82 15.46 4.88
CA THR A 20 11.11 14.91 6.21
C THR A 20 11.48 13.42 6.14
N ARG A 21 10.72 12.62 5.37
CA ARG A 21 10.96 11.18 5.20
C ARG A 21 12.26 10.90 4.48
N LEU A 22 12.57 11.67 3.42
CA LEU A 22 13.85 11.57 2.70
C LEU A 22 15.03 11.94 3.60
N GLU A 23 14.88 12.93 4.49
CA GLU A 23 15.92 13.28 5.45
C GLU A 23 16.21 12.14 6.43
N ILE A 24 15.17 11.51 6.98
CA ILE A 24 15.34 10.32 7.84
C ILE A 24 16.10 9.21 7.10
N LEU A 25 15.76 8.95 5.83
CA LEU A 25 16.48 7.97 5.01
C LEU A 25 17.95 8.37 4.81
N ARG A 26 18.25 9.64 4.55
CA ARG A 26 19.63 10.14 4.40
C ARG A 26 20.43 10.02 5.69
N GLN A 27 19.83 10.29 6.85
CA GLN A 27 20.48 10.08 8.14
C GLN A 27 20.80 8.59 8.38
N SER A 28 19.92 7.70 7.94
CA SER A 28 20.20 6.26 7.96
C SER A 28 21.35 5.89 7.01
N LEU A 29 21.42 6.48 5.81
CA LEU A 29 22.54 6.28 4.87
C LEU A 29 23.86 6.77 5.47
N LEU A 30 23.87 7.96 6.08
CA LEU A 30 25.03 8.52 6.76
C LEU A 30 25.53 7.61 7.88
N SER A 31 24.62 7.14 8.74
CA SER A 31 24.95 6.27 9.89
C SER A 31 25.52 4.90 9.48
N ASN A 32 25.22 4.44 8.26
CA ASN A 32 25.70 3.16 7.72
C ASN A 32 26.87 3.32 6.73
N ASP A 33 27.37 4.53 6.52
CA ASP A 33 28.38 4.86 5.51
C ASP A 33 28.01 4.34 4.11
N LEU A 34 26.77 4.63 3.70
CA LEU A 34 26.24 4.27 2.38
C LEU A 34 25.98 5.54 1.56
N PRO A 35 26.37 5.56 0.27
CA PRO A 35 26.28 6.77 -0.54
C PRO A 35 24.87 7.02 -1.10
N ALA A 36 24.06 5.96 -1.27
CA ALA A 36 22.71 6.06 -1.79
C ALA A 36 21.85 4.85 -1.37
N ALA A 37 20.54 5.06 -1.34
CA ALA A 37 19.52 4.02 -1.25
C ALA A 37 18.82 3.81 -2.59
N VAL A 38 18.43 2.58 -2.86
CA VAL A 38 17.61 2.15 -4.00
C VAL A 38 16.32 1.55 -3.48
N ILE A 39 15.20 2.04 -3.99
CA ILE A 39 13.86 1.60 -3.62
C ILE A 39 13.15 1.16 -4.90
N TYR A 40 12.80 -0.13 -4.94
CA TYR A 40 12.04 -0.69 -6.06
C TYR A 40 10.57 -0.31 -5.96
N THR A 41 9.94 -0.03 -7.10
CA THR A 41 8.51 0.16 -7.17
C THR A 41 7.88 -0.37 -8.45
N ASP A 42 6.68 -0.93 -8.33
CA ASP A 42 5.81 -1.31 -9.43
C ASP A 42 4.33 -1.18 -9.07
N VAL A 43 3.46 -1.63 -9.97
CA VAL A 43 2.00 -1.56 -9.83
C VAL A 43 1.47 -2.30 -8.59
N TRP A 44 2.21 -3.28 -8.06
CA TRP A 44 1.85 -4.11 -6.91
C TRP A 44 2.60 -3.73 -5.64
N ARG A 45 3.77 -3.11 -5.77
CA ARG A 45 4.70 -2.71 -4.70
C ARG A 45 5.01 -1.23 -4.78
N SER A 46 4.02 -0.40 -4.53
CA SER A 46 4.17 1.06 -4.61
C SER A 46 4.43 1.72 -3.26
N ASN A 47 4.06 1.07 -2.15
CA ASN A 47 4.00 1.70 -0.82
C ASN A 47 5.30 2.42 -0.42
N GLN A 48 6.46 1.79 -0.64
CA GLN A 48 7.74 2.36 -0.22
C GLN A 48 8.13 3.59 -1.05
N ALA A 49 8.20 3.49 -2.37
CA ALA A 49 8.55 4.66 -3.19
C ALA A 49 7.51 5.78 -3.01
N ARG A 50 6.22 5.44 -2.94
CA ARG A 50 5.14 6.39 -2.69
C ARG A 50 5.29 7.07 -1.32
N HIS A 51 5.73 6.37 -0.29
CA HIS A 51 6.03 6.96 1.01
C HIS A 51 7.09 8.08 0.91
N PHE A 52 8.13 7.89 0.09
CA PHE A 52 9.23 8.86 -0.04
C PHE A 52 9.00 9.95 -1.07
N CYS A 53 8.18 9.72 -2.10
CA CYS A 53 8.06 10.70 -3.19
C CYS A 53 6.67 10.87 -3.78
N ASN A 54 5.64 10.24 -3.22
CA ASN A 54 4.28 10.17 -3.76
C ASN A 54 4.15 9.50 -5.14
N PHE A 55 5.23 8.91 -5.67
CA PHE A 55 5.16 8.26 -6.96
C PHE A 55 4.59 6.85 -6.84
N MET A 56 3.57 6.57 -7.65
CA MET A 56 2.96 5.26 -7.78
C MET A 56 2.72 4.96 -9.27
N PRO A 57 3.42 3.96 -9.84
CA PRO A 57 3.24 3.65 -11.26
C PRO A 57 1.87 3.03 -11.52
N TYR A 58 1.17 3.50 -12.55
CA TYR A 58 -0.07 2.87 -13.04
C TYR A 58 0.20 1.65 -13.93
N TRP A 59 1.43 1.54 -14.46
CA TRP A 59 1.94 0.44 -15.27
C TRP A 59 3.47 0.35 -15.12
N ASN A 60 4.04 -0.82 -15.39
CA ASN A 60 5.50 -1.07 -15.35
C ASN A 60 6.14 -0.87 -13.96
N ARG A 61 7.43 -0.54 -13.93
CA ARG A 61 8.27 -0.44 -12.73
C ARG A 61 9.26 0.72 -12.78
N ALA A 62 9.79 1.12 -11.63
CA ALA A 62 10.82 2.14 -11.50
C ALA A 62 11.76 1.84 -10.33
N LEU A 63 12.87 2.57 -10.29
CA LEU A 63 13.73 2.67 -9.11
C LEU A 63 13.74 4.12 -8.65
N LEU A 64 13.39 4.34 -7.39
CA LEU A 64 13.71 5.59 -6.70
C LEU A 64 15.12 5.44 -6.11
N VAL A 65 16.04 6.28 -6.57
CA VAL A 65 17.40 6.38 -6.07
C VAL A 65 17.47 7.61 -5.19
N VAL A 66 17.87 7.43 -3.93
CA VAL A 66 18.02 8.52 -2.94
C VAL A 66 19.49 8.63 -2.58
N PRO A 67 20.24 9.54 -3.21
CA PRO A 67 21.60 9.85 -2.78
C PRO A 67 21.60 10.46 -1.38
N ARG A 68 22.66 10.18 -0.61
CA ARG A 68 22.87 10.77 0.72
C ARG A 68 22.97 12.29 0.64
N ASP A 69 23.73 12.79 -0.34
CA ASP A 69 24.16 14.20 -0.40
C ASP A 69 23.60 14.95 -1.62
N ALA A 70 22.60 14.40 -2.33
CA ALA A 70 22.01 15.00 -3.53
C ALA A 70 20.49 14.75 -3.63
N PRO A 71 19.77 15.48 -4.52
CA PRO A 71 18.35 15.24 -4.78
C PRO A 71 18.06 13.80 -5.24
N ALA A 72 16.87 13.30 -4.91
CA ALA A 72 16.44 11.97 -5.32
C ALA A 72 16.11 11.91 -6.82
N ILE A 73 16.37 10.75 -7.43
CA ILE A 73 16.26 10.50 -8.87
C ILE A 73 15.29 9.34 -9.09
N LEU A 74 14.37 9.50 -10.05
CA LEU A 74 13.49 8.42 -10.48
C LEU A 74 13.98 7.81 -11.80
N LEU A 75 14.49 6.59 -11.75
CA LEU A 75 14.79 5.80 -12.96
C LEU A 75 13.50 5.09 -13.39
N CYS A 76 12.94 5.51 -14.52
CA CYS A 76 11.60 5.11 -14.92
C CYS A 76 11.60 4.31 -16.23
N SER A 77 11.02 3.10 -16.20
CA SER A 77 10.83 2.27 -17.40
C SER A 77 9.59 2.65 -18.23
N LEU A 78 8.99 3.80 -17.93
CA LEU A 78 7.88 4.37 -18.70
C LEU A 78 8.40 5.31 -19.79
N SER A 79 7.60 5.43 -20.86
CA SER A 79 7.88 6.37 -21.96
C SER A 79 7.98 7.81 -21.43
N PRO A 80 8.94 8.62 -21.90
CA PRO A 80 9.05 10.04 -21.54
C PRO A 80 7.77 10.86 -21.72
N ARG A 81 6.85 10.40 -22.60
CA ARG A 81 5.53 11.01 -22.79
C ARG A 81 4.75 11.20 -21.48
N VAL A 82 4.96 10.34 -20.47
CA VAL A 82 4.19 10.40 -19.22
C VAL A 82 4.88 11.21 -18.13
N TYR A 83 6.07 11.76 -18.37
CA TYR A 83 6.84 12.47 -17.35
C TYR A 83 6.15 13.75 -16.84
N PRO A 84 5.44 14.54 -17.68
CA PRO A 84 4.63 15.63 -17.16
C PRO A 84 3.59 15.16 -16.12
N TRP A 85 2.96 14.00 -16.36
CA TRP A 85 2.06 13.40 -15.38
C TRP A 85 2.82 12.94 -14.13
N ILE A 86 3.96 12.24 -14.28
CA ILE A 86 4.77 11.82 -13.13
C ILE A 86 5.11 13.03 -12.25
N ARG A 87 5.59 14.12 -12.84
CA ARG A 87 5.88 15.39 -12.14
C ARG A 87 4.70 16.00 -11.41
N SER A 88 3.49 15.83 -11.96
CA SER A 88 2.27 16.32 -11.30
C SER A 88 1.85 15.50 -10.08
N VAL A 89 2.40 14.29 -9.91
CA VAL A 89 2.03 13.38 -8.82
C VAL A 89 3.18 13.05 -7.88
N THR A 90 4.38 13.59 -8.11
CA THR A 90 5.58 13.32 -7.30
C THR A 90 6.29 14.61 -6.91
N ILE A 91 7.12 14.55 -5.86
CA ILE A 91 7.99 15.67 -5.47
C ILE A 91 9.27 15.79 -6.32
N LEU A 92 9.54 14.83 -7.20
CA LEU A 92 10.80 14.66 -7.91
C LEU A 92 10.91 15.49 -9.20
N ASP A 93 12.05 16.16 -9.34
CA ASP A 93 12.43 16.92 -10.53
C ASP A 93 13.36 16.15 -11.47
N ASP A 94 14.16 15.21 -10.97
CA ASP A 94 14.99 14.34 -11.82
C ASP A 94 14.28 13.02 -12.11
N ILE A 95 13.81 12.86 -13.35
CA ILE A 95 13.16 11.66 -13.86
C ILE A 95 13.90 11.26 -15.12
N ARG A 96 14.51 10.07 -15.10
CA ARG A 96 15.35 9.58 -16.21
C ARG A 96 14.72 8.36 -16.88
N PRO A 97 14.78 8.27 -18.21
CA PRO A 97 14.35 7.08 -18.94
C PRO A 97 15.27 5.91 -18.63
N SER A 98 14.66 4.76 -18.39
CA SER A 98 15.40 3.56 -18.03
C SER A 98 14.67 2.30 -18.52
N PRO A 99 14.79 1.97 -19.83
CA PRO A 99 14.24 0.73 -20.37
C PRO A 99 14.88 -0.51 -19.72
N ASN A 100 16.14 -0.40 -19.30
CA ASN A 100 16.82 -1.36 -18.45
C ASN A 100 17.24 -0.68 -17.12
N LEU A 101 16.44 -0.91 -16.08
CA LEU A 101 16.65 -0.34 -14.73
C LEU A 101 18.00 -0.71 -14.11
N ALA A 102 18.43 -1.96 -14.26
CA ALA A 102 19.69 -2.41 -13.70
C ALA A 102 20.87 -1.70 -14.38
N GLN A 103 20.89 -1.69 -15.72
CA GLN A 103 21.94 -1.00 -16.47
C GLN A 103 22.03 0.49 -16.15
N GLN A 104 20.87 1.17 -16.06
CA GLN A 104 20.86 2.60 -15.75
C GLN A 104 21.31 2.89 -14.32
N LEU A 105 20.96 2.02 -13.36
CA LEU A 105 21.45 2.13 -11.99
C LEU A 105 22.97 1.95 -11.92
N LEU A 106 23.53 0.98 -12.66
CA LEU A 106 24.98 0.78 -12.75
C LEU A 106 25.68 2.00 -13.37
N ALA A 107 25.12 2.57 -14.44
CA ALA A 107 25.67 3.77 -15.06
C ALA A 107 25.62 4.99 -14.13
N LEU A 108 24.52 5.16 -13.38
CA LEU A 108 24.40 6.20 -12.37
C LEU A 108 25.41 6.01 -11.23
N ALA A 109 25.60 4.77 -10.79
CA ALA A 109 26.59 4.47 -9.76
C ALA A 109 28.02 4.76 -10.23
N ASP A 110 28.36 4.44 -11.48
CA ASP A 110 29.65 4.77 -12.09
C ASP A 110 29.87 6.29 -12.19
N GLU A 111 28.86 7.04 -12.66
CA GLU A 111 28.85 8.52 -12.73
C GLU A 111 29.20 9.16 -11.38
N HIS A 112 28.73 8.57 -10.28
CA HIS A 112 28.96 9.06 -8.93
C HIS A 112 30.08 8.35 -8.15
N GLY A 113 30.77 7.37 -8.77
CA GLY A 113 31.81 6.58 -8.10
C GLY A 113 31.30 5.70 -6.95
N TRP A 114 30.02 5.30 -6.96
CA TRP A 114 29.42 4.44 -5.94
C TRP A 114 29.72 2.96 -6.21
N ASN A 115 30.40 2.32 -5.27
CA ASN A 115 30.65 0.87 -5.30
C ASN A 115 29.81 0.10 -4.26
N ARG A 116 29.01 0.81 -3.45
CA ARG A 116 28.14 0.25 -2.41
C ARG A 116 26.80 0.95 -2.46
N LEU A 117 25.69 0.21 -2.43
CA LEU A 117 24.34 0.77 -2.44
C LEU A 117 23.48 0.12 -1.37
N ALA A 118 22.70 0.92 -0.66
CA ALA A 118 21.63 0.43 0.18
C ALA A 118 20.44 0.03 -0.70
N VAL A 119 19.76 -1.07 -0.39
CA VAL A 119 18.53 -1.49 -1.10
C VAL A 119 17.46 -1.77 -0.06
N LEU A 120 16.34 -1.04 -0.14
CA LEU A 120 15.15 -1.35 0.64
C LEU A 120 14.55 -2.67 0.13
N ASP A 121 14.27 -3.59 1.06
CA ASP A 121 13.77 -4.93 0.78
C ASP A 121 14.60 -5.71 -0.24
N LEU A 122 15.93 -5.67 -0.10
CA LEU A 122 16.86 -6.41 -0.96
C LEU A 122 16.45 -7.88 -1.21
N PRO A 123 15.99 -8.68 -0.21
CA PRO A 123 15.57 -10.06 -0.45
C PRO A 123 14.38 -10.20 -1.40
N GLN A 124 13.60 -9.13 -1.58
CA GLN A 124 12.42 -9.11 -2.44
C GLN A 124 12.68 -8.44 -3.80
N LEU A 125 13.91 -8.04 -4.11
CA LEU A 125 14.20 -7.39 -5.40
C LEU A 125 13.83 -8.34 -6.57
N PRO A 126 13.18 -7.84 -7.65
CA PRO A 126 12.83 -8.70 -8.79
C PRO A 126 14.03 -9.46 -9.33
N HIS A 127 13.83 -10.73 -9.67
CA HIS A 127 14.91 -11.64 -10.04
C HIS A 127 15.80 -11.10 -11.17
N ASP A 128 15.22 -10.44 -12.17
CA ASP A 128 15.96 -9.91 -13.31
C ASP A 128 16.82 -8.69 -12.97
N LEU A 129 16.41 -7.87 -11.98
CA LEU A 129 17.23 -6.80 -11.41
C LEU A 129 18.29 -7.36 -10.49
N HIS A 130 17.90 -8.26 -9.58
CA HIS A 130 18.81 -8.93 -8.66
C HIS A 130 19.96 -9.61 -9.42
N ARG A 131 19.65 -10.41 -10.44
CA ARG A 131 20.66 -11.14 -11.23
C ARG A 131 21.67 -10.19 -11.86
N GLN A 132 21.23 -9.09 -12.49
CA GLN A 132 22.12 -8.16 -13.18
C GLN A 132 22.99 -7.36 -12.20
N LEU A 133 22.41 -6.90 -11.09
CA LEU A 133 23.14 -6.12 -10.09
C LEU A 133 24.11 -7.00 -9.30
N PHE A 134 23.75 -8.24 -8.99
CA PHE A 134 24.61 -9.16 -8.24
C PHE A 134 25.81 -9.65 -9.06
N THR A 135 25.71 -9.69 -10.39
CA THR A 135 26.85 -9.97 -11.28
C THR A 135 27.74 -8.76 -11.55
N SER A 136 27.38 -7.58 -11.01
CA SER A 136 28.17 -6.36 -11.16
C SER A 136 29.25 -6.24 -10.09
N GLN A 137 30.06 -5.18 -10.14
CA GLN A 137 31.05 -4.86 -9.11
C GLN A 137 30.46 -4.09 -7.92
N ILE A 138 29.17 -3.73 -7.95
CA ILE A 138 28.52 -2.98 -6.87
C ILE A 138 28.08 -3.93 -5.76
N HIS A 139 28.45 -3.59 -4.52
CA HIS A 139 27.98 -4.30 -3.33
C HIS A 139 26.63 -3.76 -2.86
N LEU A 140 25.62 -4.63 -2.79
CA LEU A 140 24.29 -4.28 -2.31
C LEU A 140 24.15 -4.60 -0.81
N PHE A 141 23.68 -3.64 -0.03
CA PHE A 141 23.45 -3.77 1.41
C PHE A 141 21.94 -3.71 1.68
N PRO A 142 21.37 -4.66 2.43
CA PRO A 142 19.98 -4.53 2.85
C PRO A 142 19.85 -3.33 3.79
N LEU A 143 18.89 -2.45 3.51
CA LEU A 143 18.53 -1.36 4.39
C LEU A 143 17.12 -1.60 4.93
N SER A 144 17.02 -1.71 6.25
CA SER A 144 15.75 -1.77 6.95
C SER A 144 15.49 -0.43 7.62
N LEU A 145 14.36 0.18 7.29
CA LEU A 145 13.86 1.33 8.02
C LEU A 145 12.69 0.87 8.89
N PRO A 146 12.70 1.16 10.21
CA PRO A 146 11.51 0.91 11.02
C PRO A 146 10.35 1.67 10.41
N PHE A 147 9.20 1.00 10.28
CA PHE A 147 8.00 1.67 9.81
C PHE A 147 7.69 2.85 10.74
N SER A 148 7.59 4.05 10.20
CA SER A 148 7.16 5.22 10.94
C SER A 148 6.09 5.92 10.14
N ALA A 149 4.85 5.88 10.63
CA ALA A 149 3.78 6.67 10.08
C ALA A 149 3.79 8.03 10.75
N ASP A 150 4.22 9.06 10.02
CA ASP A 150 4.00 10.43 10.45
C ASP A 150 2.50 10.79 10.46
N ASN A 151 2.18 11.97 10.97
CA ASN A 151 0.80 12.41 11.09
C ASN A 151 0.08 12.54 9.74
N TRP A 152 0.80 12.86 8.66
CA TRP A 152 0.21 12.94 7.31
C TRP A 152 -0.15 11.55 6.79
N GLU A 153 0.73 10.57 6.98
CA GLU A 153 0.48 9.17 6.64
C GLU A 153 -0.73 8.63 7.43
N LEU A 154 -0.74 8.83 8.75
CA LEU A 154 -1.85 8.40 9.60
C LEU A 154 -3.16 9.08 9.22
N ALA A 155 -3.16 10.37 8.88
CA ALA A 155 -4.36 11.07 8.45
C ALA A 155 -4.99 10.42 7.21
N MET A 156 -4.18 9.94 6.26
CA MET A 156 -4.67 9.27 5.06
C MET A 156 -5.24 7.88 5.35
N TYR A 157 -4.60 7.09 6.23
CA TYR A 157 -5.19 5.82 6.67
C TYR A 157 -6.52 6.02 7.40
N ARG A 158 -6.62 7.02 8.30
CA ARG A 158 -7.88 7.37 8.98
C ARG A 158 -8.95 7.79 7.99
N ARG A 159 -8.59 8.59 6.98
CA ARG A 159 -9.50 9.02 5.91
C ARG A 159 -10.03 7.83 5.11
N ALA A 160 -9.13 6.95 4.68
CA ALA A 160 -9.47 5.72 3.96
C ALA A 160 -10.40 4.82 4.80
N ALA A 161 -10.09 4.62 6.08
CA ALA A 161 -10.90 3.82 6.99
C ALA A 161 -12.30 4.44 7.17
N GLN A 162 -12.38 5.75 7.41
CA GLN A 162 -13.64 6.47 7.53
C GLN A 162 -14.50 6.34 6.26
N MET A 163 -13.90 6.47 5.07
CA MET A 163 -14.60 6.30 3.79
C MET A 163 -15.18 4.89 3.66
N ALA A 164 -14.40 3.86 3.96
CA ALA A 164 -14.86 2.47 3.92
C ALA A 164 -15.97 2.20 4.94
N ARG A 165 -15.81 2.63 6.21
CA ARG A 165 -16.83 2.43 7.27
C ARG A 165 -18.14 3.09 6.91
N SER A 166 -18.12 4.39 6.66
CA SER A 166 -19.34 5.16 6.36
C SER A 166 -20.11 4.60 5.16
N THR A 167 -19.39 4.19 4.11
CA THR A 167 -20.01 3.58 2.93
C THR A 167 -20.65 2.22 3.27
N LEU A 168 -19.96 1.37 4.04
CA LEU A 168 -20.50 0.08 4.44
C LEU A 168 -21.70 0.23 5.39
N ASP A 169 -21.60 1.12 6.38
CA ASP A 169 -22.66 1.38 7.35
C ASP A 169 -23.96 1.85 6.65
N GLU A 170 -23.84 2.64 5.58
CA GLU A 170 -24.98 3.06 4.77
C GLU A 170 -25.52 1.95 3.84
N ALA A 171 -24.62 1.16 3.24
CA ALA A 171 -24.97 0.21 2.19
C ALA A 171 -25.51 -1.12 2.74
N LEU A 172 -24.98 -1.60 3.87
CA LEU A 172 -25.32 -2.92 4.42
C LEU A 172 -26.81 -3.12 4.73
N PRO A 173 -27.52 -2.17 5.38
CA PRO A 173 -28.95 -2.32 5.66
C PRO A 173 -29.81 -2.42 4.40
N LYS A 174 -29.32 -1.88 3.27
CA LYS A 174 -30.02 -1.82 1.98
C LYS A 174 -29.64 -2.98 1.04
N ALA A 175 -28.75 -3.86 1.48
CA ALA A 175 -28.16 -4.91 0.66
C ALA A 175 -29.02 -6.19 0.48
N PRO A 176 -29.82 -6.64 1.47
CA PRO A 176 -30.61 -7.86 1.30
C PRO A 176 -31.51 -7.83 0.06
N GLY A 177 -31.49 -8.91 -0.71
CA GLY A 177 -32.21 -9.03 -1.98
C GLY A 177 -31.46 -8.51 -3.21
N LEU A 178 -30.41 -7.69 -3.05
CA LEU A 178 -29.48 -7.40 -4.15
C LEU A 178 -28.62 -8.62 -4.45
N THR A 179 -28.18 -8.77 -5.69
CA THR A 179 -27.11 -9.71 -6.00
C THR A 179 -25.77 -9.20 -5.47
N GLY A 180 -24.82 -10.11 -5.24
CA GLY A 180 -23.45 -9.74 -4.86
C GLY A 180 -22.81 -8.76 -5.86
N HIS A 181 -23.00 -8.97 -7.16
CA HIS A 181 -22.53 -8.07 -8.21
C HIS A 181 -23.10 -6.65 -8.08
N GLU A 182 -24.41 -6.51 -7.86
CA GLU A 182 -25.05 -5.19 -7.72
C GLU A 182 -24.57 -4.45 -6.48
N PHE A 183 -24.46 -5.16 -5.35
CA PHE A 183 -23.94 -4.58 -4.11
C PHE A 183 -22.50 -4.09 -4.29
N ALA A 184 -21.61 -4.94 -4.81
CA ALA A 184 -20.22 -4.56 -5.05
C ALA A 184 -20.09 -3.39 -6.04
N SER A 185 -20.89 -3.38 -7.11
CA SER A 185 -20.90 -2.29 -8.11
C SER A 185 -21.34 -0.95 -7.49
N ARG A 186 -22.31 -0.97 -6.57
CA ARG A 186 -22.76 0.23 -5.84
C ARG A 186 -21.69 0.75 -4.88
N LEU A 187 -21.01 -0.14 -4.16
CA LEU A 187 -19.87 0.22 -3.31
C LEU A 187 -18.76 0.85 -4.15
N GLU A 188 -18.35 0.19 -5.23
CA GLU A 188 -17.31 0.66 -6.12
C GLU A 188 -17.65 2.05 -6.68
N ARG A 189 -18.85 2.23 -7.23
CA ARG A 189 -19.28 3.53 -7.76
C ARG A 189 -19.18 4.63 -6.71
N THR A 190 -19.59 4.36 -5.47
CA THR A 190 -19.60 5.34 -4.38
C THR A 190 -18.18 5.71 -3.97
N LEU A 191 -17.34 4.70 -3.71
CA LEU A 191 -15.96 4.88 -3.24
C LEU A 191 -15.07 5.51 -4.31
N ARG A 192 -15.20 5.09 -5.58
CA ARG A 192 -14.45 5.67 -6.71
C ARG A 192 -14.80 7.15 -6.91
N ARG A 193 -16.08 7.52 -6.78
CA ARG A 193 -16.50 8.94 -6.85
C ARG A 193 -15.97 9.77 -5.69
N ALA A 194 -15.70 9.15 -4.56
CA ALA A 194 -15.09 9.78 -3.39
C ALA A 194 -13.55 9.80 -3.44
N GLY A 195 -12.94 9.32 -4.54
CA GLY A 195 -11.48 9.39 -4.74
C GLY A 195 -10.71 8.10 -4.44
N ALA A 196 -11.39 6.97 -4.22
CA ALA A 196 -10.72 5.69 -4.07
C ALA A 196 -9.94 5.28 -5.32
N GLU A 197 -8.67 4.94 -5.14
CA GLU A 197 -7.75 4.56 -6.21
C GLU A 197 -7.85 3.08 -6.57
N ASP A 198 -8.21 2.22 -5.62
CA ASP A 198 -8.44 0.80 -5.86
C ASP A 198 -9.29 0.21 -4.74
N LEU A 199 -9.95 -0.91 -5.01
CA LEU A 199 -10.72 -1.64 -4.01
C LEU A 199 -10.89 -3.11 -4.38
N VAL A 200 -11.02 -3.94 -3.36
CA VAL A 200 -11.38 -5.36 -3.48
C VAL A 200 -12.56 -5.62 -2.56
N THR A 201 -13.68 -6.05 -3.13
CA THR A 201 -14.87 -6.44 -2.36
C THR A 201 -15.00 -7.96 -2.39
N LEU A 202 -15.03 -8.59 -1.22
CA LEU A 202 -15.32 -10.01 -1.06
C LEU A 202 -16.57 -10.18 -0.19
N LEU A 203 -17.40 -11.15 -0.53
CA LEU A 203 -18.68 -11.42 0.11
C LEU A 203 -18.78 -12.88 0.55
N THR A 204 -19.56 -13.13 1.60
CA THR A 204 -19.94 -14.49 1.99
C THR A 204 -21.34 -14.49 2.61
N SER A 205 -22.12 -15.53 2.31
CA SER A 205 -23.39 -15.83 2.99
C SER A 205 -23.20 -16.47 4.36
N GLY A 206 -21.95 -16.64 4.79
CA GLY A 206 -21.54 -17.29 6.04
C GLY A 206 -21.27 -18.79 5.90
N ARG A 207 -21.56 -19.41 4.75
CA ARG A 207 -21.25 -20.83 4.53
C ARG A 207 -19.79 -21.07 4.13
N THR A 208 -19.16 -20.08 3.52
CA THR A 208 -17.78 -20.12 3.02
C THR A 208 -16.97 -18.95 3.55
N VAL A 209 -15.67 -18.93 3.28
CA VAL A 209 -14.88 -17.71 3.42
C VAL A 209 -15.35 -16.63 2.44
N PRO A 210 -15.11 -15.32 2.71
CA PRO A 210 -15.34 -14.26 1.74
C PRO A 210 -14.65 -14.56 0.41
N ALA A 211 -15.41 -14.46 -0.67
CA ALA A 211 -14.97 -14.72 -2.04
C ALA A 211 -15.44 -13.59 -2.97
N PRO A 212 -14.94 -13.52 -4.23
CA PRO A 212 -15.44 -12.54 -5.19
C PRO A 212 -16.97 -12.57 -5.29
N PRO A 213 -17.63 -11.41 -5.48
CA PRO A 213 -19.08 -11.33 -5.54
C PRO A 213 -19.65 -12.22 -6.66
N THR A 214 -20.82 -12.79 -6.44
CA THR A 214 -21.54 -13.60 -7.42
C THR A 214 -22.89 -12.97 -7.77
N ALA A 215 -23.61 -13.56 -8.73
CA ALA A 215 -24.98 -13.17 -9.07
C ALA A 215 -26.03 -13.69 -8.07
N GLU A 216 -25.62 -14.33 -6.97
CA GLU A 216 -26.55 -14.83 -5.96
C GLU A 216 -27.12 -13.68 -5.11
N PRO A 217 -28.41 -13.73 -4.74
CA PRO A 217 -29.00 -12.75 -3.83
C PRO A 217 -28.36 -12.78 -2.43
N LEU A 218 -28.09 -11.60 -1.88
CA LEU A 218 -27.58 -11.42 -0.53
C LEU A 218 -28.69 -11.68 0.49
N THR A 219 -28.37 -12.51 1.47
CA THR A 219 -29.24 -12.79 2.62
C THR A 219 -29.00 -11.76 3.73
N PRO A 220 -29.89 -11.65 4.74
CA PRO A 220 -29.67 -10.75 5.88
C PRO A 220 -28.42 -11.06 6.74
N ASN A 221 -27.81 -12.24 6.60
CA ASN A 221 -26.69 -12.70 7.43
C ASN A 221 -25.37 -12.80 6.66
N PHE A 222 -25.17 -11.99 5.62
CA PHE A 222 -23.93 -11.97 4.88
C PHE A 222 -22.84 -11.14 5.58
N SER A 223 -21.59 -11.39 5.23
CA SER A 223 -20.45 -10.53 5.59
C SER A 223 -19.76 -9.99 4.34
N VAL A 224 -19.22 -8.79 4.46
CA VAL A 224 -18.38 -8.14 3.45
C VAL A 224 -16.98 -7.93 4.02
N ALA A 225 -15.97 -8.25 3.23
CA ALA A 225 -14.60 -7.82 3.45
C ALA A 225 -14.20 -6.88 2.31
N LEU A 226 -13.91 -5.63 2.67
CA LEU A 226 -13.54 -4.56 1.75
C LEU A 226 -12.08 -4.17 2.00
N ALA A 227 -11.23 -4.31 0.99
CA ALA A 227 -9.95 -3.62 0.93
C ALA A 227 -10.14 -2.35 0.09
N LEU A 228 -9.64 -1.21 0.58
CA LEU A 228 -9.77 0.09 -0.08
C LEU A 228 -8.43 0.79 -0.09
N GLU A 229 -8.04 1.35 -1.24
CA GLU A 229 -6.88 2.21 -1.39
C GLU A 229 -7.31 3.66 -1.60
N TYR A 230 -6.78 4.56 -0.77
CA TYR A 230 -6.93 6.00 -0.94
C TYR A 230 -5.55 6.66 -0.87
N ARG A 231 -5.16 7.37 -1.93
CA ARG A 231 -3.84 8.01 -2.06
C ARG A 231 -2.66 7.05 -1.78
N GLY A 232 -2.79 5.79 -2.18
CA GLY A 232 -1.82 4.74 -1.94
C GLY A 232 -1.78 4.17 -0.51
N HIS A 233 -2.80 4.44 0.31
CA HIS A 233 -2.94 3.89 1.66
C HIS A 233 -4.06 2.86 1.68
N TRP A 234 -3.69 1.61 1.92
CA TRP A 234 -4.63 0.50 1.98
C TRP A 234 -5.23 0.35 3.38
N VAL A 235 -6.56 0.27 3.45
CA VAL A 235 -7.28 -0.17 4.64
C VAL A 235 -8.07 -1.43 4.31
N LYS A 236 -8.31 -2.26 5.31
CA LYS A 236 -9.19 -3.41 5.21
C LYS A 236 -10.22 -3.38 6.32
N ILE A 237 -11.47 -3.50 5.93
CA ILE A 237 -12.62 -3.46 6.83
C ILE A 237 -13.50 -4.66 6.53
N ALA A 238 -13.91 -5.37 7.57
CA ALA A 238 -14.92 -6.40 7.47
C ALA A 238 -16.12 -6.04 8.34
N ARG A 239 -17.31 -6.26 7.81
CA ARG A 239 -18.59 -6.01 8.48
C ARG A 239 -19.56 -7.14 8.17
N CYS A 240 -20.38 -7.48 9.16
CA CYS A 240 -21.51 -8.35 8.97
C CYS A 240 -22.80 -7.52 8.94
N ALA A 241 -23.74 -7.88 8.08
CA ALA A 241 -25.10 -7.32 8.10
C ALA A 241 -25.95 -7.91 9.24
N SER A 242 -25.50 -9.00 9.87
CA SER A 242 -26.21 -9.64 10.97
C SER A 242 -26.07 -8.79 12.25
N PRO A 243 -27.15 -8.60 13.04
CA PRO A 243 -27.08 -7.94 14.35
C PRO A 243 -26.46 -8.84 15.43
N ARG A 244 -26.02 -10.05 15.07
CA ARG A 244 -25.43 -11.01 16.00
C ARG A 244 -24.04 -10.52 16.38
N ASP A 245 -23.76 -10.49 17.67
CA ASP A 245 -22.42 -10.20 18.21
C ASP A 245 -21.79 -11.48 18.78
N PRO A 246 -21.23 -12.35 17.94
CA PRO A 246 -20.53 -13.53 18.41
C PRO A 246 -19.09 -13.22 18.80
N PHE A 247 -18.62 -13.87 19.86
CA PHE A 247 -17.20 -13.90 20.22
C PHE A 247 -16.35 -14.45 19.06
N PRO A 248 -15.16 -13.88 18.82
CA PRO A 248 -14.27 -14.33 17.74
C PRO A 248 -13.75 -15.74 18.04
N SER A 249 -13.89 -16.65 17.07
CA SER A 249 -13.29 -17.99 17.13
C SER A 249 -11.92 -18.02 16.45
N ARG A 250 -11.64 -17.09 15.52
CA ARG A 250 -10.32 -16.93 14.88
C ARG A 250 -10.01 -15.46 14.61
N ILE A 251 -8.71 -15.15 14.64
CA ILE A 251 -8.17 -13.83 14.32
C ILE A 251 -7.19 -13.98 13.17
N HIS A 252 -7.37 -13.16 12.13
CA HIS A 252 -6.45 -13.02 11.01
C HIS A 252 -5.78 -11.65 11.10
N VAL A 253 -4.46 -11.63 10.95
CA VAL A 253 -3.65 -10.42 11.00
C VAL A 253 -2.93 -10.26 9.66
N GLU A 254 -3.05 -9.10 9.04
CA GLU A 254 -2.33 -8.75 7.82
C GLU A 254 -1.59 -7.43 8.02
N THR A 255 -0.35 -7.35 7.55
CA THR A 255 0.45 -6.11 7.56
C THR A 255 0.09 -5.26 6.34
N LEU A 256 -0.25 -3.98 6.59
CA LEU A 256 -0.58 -2.99 5.57
C LEU A 256 0.57 -2.00 5.33
N SER A 257 1.52 -1.91 6.26
CA SER A 257 2.71 -1.06 6.18
C SER A 257 3.90 -1.69 5.44
N GLY A 258 3.77 -2.92 4.97
CA GLY A 258 4.80 -3.64 4.22
C GLY A 258 4.89 -3.20 2.75
N PRO A 259 5.85 -3.76 1.99
CA PRO A 259 5.95 -3.53 0.55
C PRO A 259 4.71 -4.04 -0.21
N TYR A 260 4.04 -5.07 0.33
CA TYR A 260 2.73 -5.51 -0.13
C TYR A 260 1.68 -5.29 0.96
N PRO A 261 0.53 -4.68 0.65
CA PRO A 261 -0.54 -4.42 1.63
C PRO A 261 -1.40 -5.66 1.95
N TYR A 262 -0.90 -6.86 1.70
CA TYR A 262 -1.61 -8.14 1.86
C TYR A 262 -0.75 -9.22 2.50
N GLU A 263 0.33 -8.85 3.19
CA GLU A 263 1.21 -9.82 3.83
C GLU A 263 0.54 -10.38 5.08
N VAL A 264 0.40 -11.70 5.14
CA VAL A 264 -0.05 -12.37 6.37
C VAL A 264 1.00 -12.15 7.44
N ALA A 265 0.59 -11.54 8.55
CA ALA A 265 1.49 -11.28 9.67
C ALA A 265 1.43 -12.47 10.62
N ALA A 266 2.55 -13.19 10.77
CA ALA A 266 2.68 -14.24 11.79
C ALA A 266 2.77 -13.64 13.21
N ARG A 267 3.11 -12.36 13.33
CA ARG A 267 3.28 -11.63 14.61
C ARG A 267 2.80 -10.19 14.44
N LEU A 268 2.28 -9.62 15.52
CA LEU A 268 1.99 -8.18 15.61
C LEU A 268 3.33 -7.43 15.68
N ALA A 269 3.77 -6.87 14.56
CA ALA A 269 4.91 -5.96 14.57
C ALA A 269 4.52 -4.64 15.24
N SER A 270 5.45 -4.00 15.93
CA SER A 270 5.26 -2.66 16.50
C SER A 270 6.50 -1.81 16.20
N PRO A 271 6.33 -0.57 15.71
CA PRO A 271 5.10 -0.01 15.17
C PRO A 271 4.70 -0.64 13.81
N SER A 272 3.41 -0.84 13.55
CA SER A 272 2.93 -1.30 12.23
C SER A 272 1.48 -0.94 11.96
N LEU A 273 1.10 -0.92 10.69
CA LEU A 273 -0.31 -0.85 10.29
C LEU A 273 -0.81 -2.24 9.97
N LEU A 274 -1.94 -2.59 10.58
CA LEU A 274 -2.48 -3.94 10.56
C LEU A 274 -3.94 -3.92 10.17
N ALA A 275 -4.37 -4.93 9.42
CA ALA A 275 -5.77 -5.32 9.35
C ALA A 275 -6.00 -6.49 10.30
N LEU A 276 -6.94 -6.32 11.25
CA LEU A 276 -7.41 -7.39 12.10
C LEU A 276 -8.79 -7.83 11.61
N ARG A 277 -8.91 -9.09 11.21
CA ARG A 277 -10.18 -9.70 10.83
C ARG A 277 -10.52 -10.86 11.75
N PHE A 278 -11.65 -10.73 12.39
CA PHE A 278 -12.27 -11.70 13.27
C PHE A 278 -13.23 -12.57 12.48
N GLU A 279 -13.07 -13.88 12.61
CA GLU A 279 -14.07 -14.86 12.22
C GLU A 279 -14.77 -15.35 13.47
N SER A 280 -16.09 -15.44 13.41
CA SER A 280 -16.95 -15.94 14.47
C SER A 280 -17.96 -16.93 13.91
N GLN A 281 -18.51 -17.79 14.77
CA GLN A 281 -19.50 -18.79 14.37
C GLN A 281 -20.81 -18.58 15.13
N SER A 282 -21.93 -18.58 14.41
CA SER A 282 -23.26 -18.46 14.97
C SER A 282 -24.26 -19.25 14.14
N GLU A 283 -24.93 -20.24 14.75
CA GLU A 283 -25.93 -21.09 14.09
C GLU A 283 -25.45 -21.74 12.78
N GLY A 284 -24.19 -22.19 12.76
CA GLY A 284 -23.58 -22.80 11.57
C GLY A 284 -23.16 -21.81 10.47
N LEU A 285 -23.29 -20.50 10.71
CA LEU A 285 -22.76 -19.45 9.83
C LEU A 285 -21.44 -18.91 10.37
N ARG A 286 -20.54 -18.56 9.45
CA ARG A 286 -19.26 -17.89 9.68
C ARG A 286 -19.44 -16.40 9.41
N LEU A 287 -19.31 -15.57 10.44
CA LEU A 287 -19.44 -14.13 10.32
C LEU A 287 -18.06 -13.48 10.39
N PHE A 288 -17.87 -12.40 9.62
CA PHE A 288 -16.58 -11.73 9.50
C PHE A 288 -16.73 -10.25 9.88
N HIS A 289 -15.93 -9.84 10.85
CA HIS A 289 -15.80 -8.46 11.30
C HIS A 289 -14.32 -8.09 11.33
N GLY A 290 -13.98 -6.82 11.22
CA GLY A 290 -12.58 -6.45 11.25
C GLY A 290 -12.35 -5.02 10.85
N ASP A 291 -11.18 -4.53 11.18
CA ASP A 291 -10.81 -3.17 10.90
C ASP A 291 -9.30 -2.98 10.79
N THR A 292 -8.92 -1.75 10.45
CA THR A 292 -7.53 -1.32 10.33
C THR A 292 -7.08 -0.63 11.62
N TYR A 293 -5.90 -1.02 12.10
CA TYR A 293 -5.32 -0.58 13.36
C TYR A 293 -3.88 -0.13 13.17
N LEU A 294 -3.46 0.83 13.99
CA LEU A 294 -2.07 1.12 14.30
C LEU A 294 -1.67 0.30 15.52
N SER A 295 -0.65 -0.53 15.37
CA SER A 295 0.07 -1.17 16.48
C SER A 295 1.24 -0.27 16.86
N ASN A 296 1.35 0.11 18.13
CA ASN A 296 2.47 0.87 18.68
C ASN A 296 2.74 0.45 20.14
N ASP A 297 3.66 1.14 20.82
CA ASP A 297 4.03 0.82 22.21
C ASP A 297 2.89 1.02 23.23
N GLN A 298 1.82 1.74 22.84
CA GLN A 298 0.61 1.92 23.63
C GLN A 298 -0.46 0.85 23.33
N GLY A 299 -0.17 -0.08 22.42
CA GLY A 299 -1.06 -1.16 22.01
C GLY A 299 -1.70 -0.92 20.63
N LEU A 300 -2.89 -1.49 20.44
CA LEU A 300 -3.65 -1.38 19.20
C LEU A 300 -4.60 -0.18 19.25
N GLN A 301 -4.43 0.74 18.31
CA GLN A 301 -5.30 1.90 18.11
C GLN A 301 -6.10 1.72 16.82
N LEU A 302 -7.43 1.80 16.92
CA LEU A 302 -8.30 1.85 15.75
C LEU A 302 -8.04 3.16 14.97
N LEU A 303 -7.90 3.06 13.64
CA LEU A 303 -7.68 4.22 12.77
C LEU A 303 -8.97 4.76 12.17
#